data_AF-A0A0N9ZDQ7-F1
#
_entry.id   AF-A0A0N9ZDQ7-F1
#
_cell.length_a   1.000
_cell.length_b   1.000
_cell.length_c   1.000
_cell.angle_alpha   90.00
_cell.angle_beta   90.00
_cell.angle_gamma   90.00
#
_symmetry.space_group_name_H-M   'P 1'
#
loop_
_entity.id
_entity.type
_entity.pdbx_description
1 polymer ?
#
loop_
_entity_poly.entity_id
_entity_poly.type
_entity_poly.pdbx_seq_one_letter_code
_entity_poly.pdbx_strand_id
1 'polypeptide(L)'
;MFETTLIRHERALKNMALVLGVASTVAIVQNWYPWNLFLSLPFCLIWMGMGWLHTERQLKWINVLFTAFYVYGIGRYFYLGV
;
A
#
# COMPACT_ATOMS: atom_id res chain seq x y z
N MET A 1 17.45 13.35 -2.62
CA MET A 1 16.58 13.89 -3.70
C MET A 1 15.16 13.30 -3.66
N PHE A 2 14.98 11.98 -3.45
CA PHE A 2 13.64 11.39 -3.27
C PHE A 2 12.93 11.82 -1.98
N GLU A 3 13.67 11.99 -0.89
CA GLU A 3 13.13 12.43 0.41
C GLU A 3 12.55 13.85 0.35
N THR A 4 13.23 14.77 -0.35
CA THR A 4 12.76 16.16 -0.51
C THR A 4 11.48 16.27 -1.33
N THR A 5 11.28 15.40 -2.33
CA THR A 5 10.02 15.32 -3.08
C THR A 5 8.87 14.71 -2.26
N LEU A 6 9.19 13.72 -1.42
CA LEU A 6 8.23 13.07 -0.50
C LEU A 6 7.74 14.05 0.56
N ILE A 7 8.64 14.85 1.17
CA ILE A 7 8.28 15.88 2.16
C ILE A 7 7.33 16.93 1.55
N ARG A 8 7.64 17.41 0.33
CA ARG A 8 6.82 18.42 -0.35
C ARG A 8 5.40 17.95 -0.63
N HIS A 9 5.22 16.66 -0.92
CA HIS A 9 3.91 16.07 -1.24
C HIS A 9 3.36 15.21 -0.10
N GLU A 10 3.95 15.27 1.09
CA GLU A 10 3.62 14.40 2.22
C GLU A 10 2.13 14.42 2.55
N ARG A 11 1.54 15.61 2.59
CA ARG A 11 0.11 15.78 2.88
C ARG A 11 -0.78 15.17 1.80
N ALA A 12 -0.43 15.36 0.53
CA ALA A 12 -1.18 14.79 -0.58
C ALA A 12 -1.07 13.26 -0.59
N LEU A 13 0.15 12.73 -0.40
CA LEU A 13 0.42 11.30 -0.30
C LEU A 13 -0.30 10.64 0.87
N LYS A 14 -0.29 11.28 2.05
CA LYS A 14 -1.05 10.79 3.22
C LYS A 14 -2.55 10.77 2.96
N ASN A 15 -3.10 11.81 2.32
CA ASN A 15 -4.52 11.82 1.95
C ASN A 15 -4.84 10.74 0.90
N MET A 16 -3.99 10.53 -0.10
CA MET A 16 -4.16 9.45 -1.08
C MET A 16 -4.08 8.08 -0.42
N ALA A 17 -3.12 7.87 0.50
CA ALA A 17 -3.01 6.63 1.26
C ALA A 17 -4.25 6.41 2.14
N LEU A 18 -4.83 7.45 2.74
CA LEU A 18 -6.08 7.34 3.49
C LEU A 18 -7.23 6.87 2.58
N VAL A 19 -7.43 7.52 1.43
CA VAL A 19 -8.49 7.16 0.47
C VAL A 19 -8.30 5.75 -0.06
N LEU A 20 -7.07 5.39 -0.45
CA LEU A 20 -6.73 4.04 -0.92
C LEU A 20 -6.92 2.99 0.18
N GLY A 21 -6.55 3.30 1.43
CA GLY A 21 -6.77 2.43 2.59
C GLY A 21 -8.26 2.16 2.82
N VAL A 22 -9.09 3.20 2.83
CA VAL A 22 -10.55 3.06 2.95
C VAL A 22 -11.12 2.25 1.78
N ALA A 23 -10.75 2.58 0.54
CA ALA A 23 -11.20 1.87 -0.64
C ALA A 23 -10.78 0.38 -0.62
N SER A 24 -9.56 0.09 -0.14
CA SER A 24 -9.06 -1.28 0.01
C SER A 24 -9.87 -2.07 1.04
N THR A 25 -10.19 -1.47 2.19
CA THR A 25 -11.02 -2.10 3.22
C THR A 25 -12.42 -2.37 2.70
N VAL A 26 -13.03 -1.44 1.97
CA VAL A 26 -14.34 -1.65 1.33
C VAL A 26 -14.26 -2.81 0.33
N ALA A 27 -13.23 -2.85 -0.51
CA ALA A 27 -13.03 -3.95 -1.46
C ALA A 27 -12.81 -5.30 -0.76
N ILE A 28 -12.16 -5.34 0.40
CA ILE A 28 -12.01 -6.56 1.23
C ILE A 28 -13.37 -7.00 1.77
N VAL A 29 -14.11 -6.10 2.43
CA VAL A 29 -15.42 -6.41 3.03
C VAL A 29 -16.43 -6.88 1.98
N GLN A 30 -16.40 -6.29 0.79
CA GLN A 30 -17.29 -6.65 -0.32
C GLN A 30 -16.80 -7.86 -1.14
N ASN A 31 -15.69 -8.50 -0.76
CA ASN A 31 -15.07 -9.61 -1.51
C ASN A 31 -14.78 -9.27 -2.99
N TRP A 32 -14.37 -8.04 -3.29
CA TRP A 32 -14.01 -7.59 -4.63
C TRP A 32 -12.60 -8.04 -5.02
N TYR A 33 -12.39 -9.36 -5.08
CA TYR A 33 -11.15 -9.93 -5.58
C TYR A 33 -11.06 -9.78 -7.11
N PRO A 34 -9.91 -9.37 -7.69
CA PRO A 34 -8.62 -9.04 -7.08
C PRO A 34 -8.43 -7.54 -6.79
N TRP A 35 -9.47 -6.71 -6.95
CA TRP A 35 -9.39 -5.25 -6.83
C TRP A 35 -8.88 -4.79 -5.45
N ASN A 36 -9.21 -5.54 -4.40
CA ASN A 36 -8.67 -5.31 -3.06
C ASN A 36 -7.12 -5.33 -3.03
N LEU A 37 -6.46 -6.25 -3.74
CA LEU A 37 -5.00 -6.35 -3.83
C LEU A 37 -4.40 -5.14 -4.56
N PHE A 38 -5.02 -4.75 -5.68
CA PHE A 38 -4.57 -3.63 -6.50
C PHE A 38 -4.71 -2.27 -5.80
N LEU A 39 -5.70 -2.12 -4.90
CA LEU A 39 -5.85 -0.93 -4.07
C LEU A 39 -4.90 -0.95 -2.86
N SER A 40 -4.69 -2.12 -2.26
CA SER A 40 -3.85 -2.26 -1.06
C SER A 40 -2.36 -2.09 -1.35
N LEU A 41 -1.89 -2.50 -2.53
CA LEU A 41 -0.48 -2.39 -2.92
C LEU A 41 0.02 -0.93 -3.00
N PRO A 42 -0.59 -0.01 -3.76
CA PRO A 42 -0.16 1.40 -3.80
C PRO A 42 -0.33 2.08 -2.43
N PHE A 43 -1.37 1.72 -1.67
CA PHE A 43 -1.54 2.15 -0.27
C PHE A 43 -0.32 1.79 0.60
N CYS A 44 0.11 0.53 0.58
CA CYS A 44 1.26 0.06 1.35
C CYS A 44 2.58 0.68 0.88
N LEU A 45 2.76 0.89 -0.43
CA LEU A 45 3.96 1.54 -0.96
C LEU A 45 4.10 2.99 -0.49
N ILE A 46 2.98 3.74 -0.45
CA ILE A 46 2.99 5.12 0.05
C ILE A 46 3.38 5.14 1.53
N TRP A 47 2.78 4.27 2.34
CA TRP A 47 3.12 4.19 3.78
C TRP A 47 4.52 3.67 4.05
N MET A 48 5.05 2.77 3.22
CA MET A 48 6.45 2.35 3.27
C MET A 48 7.39 3.54 3.03
N GLY A 49 7.09 4.38 2.03
CA GLY A 49 7.84 5.61 1.77
C GLY A 49 7.78 6.59 2.94
N MET A 50 6.61 6.75 3.56
CA MET A 50 6.44 7.60 4.76
C MET A 50 7.17 7.04 5.99
N GLY A 51 7.14 5.72 6.20
CA GLY A 51 7.87 5.05 7.28
C GLY A 51 9.39 5.15 7.10
N TRP A 52 9.86 5.21 5.85
CA TRP A 52 11.27 5.50 5.56
C TRP A 52 11.63 6.94 5.89
N LEU A 53 10.75 7.90 5.59
CA LEU A 53 10.98 9.32 5.82
C LEU A 53 11.00 9.69 7.31
N HIS A 54 10.08 9.13 8.11
CA HIS A 54 9.97 9.42 9.54
C HIS A 54 10.77 8.47 10.45
N THR A 55 11.54 7.53 9.86
CA THR A 55 12.37 6.53 10.58
C THR A 55 11.58 5.62 11.54
N GLU A 56 10.28 5.45 11.28
CA GLU A 56 9.38 4.61 12.09
C GLU A 56 9.59 3.12 11.76
N ARG A 57 10.38 2.42 12.59
CA ARG A 57 10.80 1.02 12.33
C ARG A 57 9.62 0.07 12.18
N GLN A 58 8.62 0.16 13.06
CA GLN A 58 7.47 -0.75 13.03
C GLN A 58 6.62 -0.56 11.76
N LEU A 59 6.31 0.70 11.43
CA LEU A 59 5.54 1.07 10.25
C LEU A 59 6.24 0.66 8.94
N LYS A 60 7.56 0.77 8.90
CA LYS A 60 8.37 0.32 7.78
C LYS A 60 8.26 -1.19 7.56
N TRP A 61 8.53 -2.00 8.59
CA TRP A 61 8.54 -3.45 8.45
C TRP A 61 7.15 -4.03 8.15
N ILE A 62 6.10 -3.50 8.77
CA ILE A 62 4.75 -3.98 8.50
C ILE A 62 4.30 -3.68 7.06
N ASN A 63 4.62 -2.50 6.52
CA ASN A 63 4.30 -2.17 5.13
C ASN A 63 5.14 -2.98 4.12
N VAL A 64 6.38 -3.33 4.44
CA VAL A 64 7.20 -4.26 3.63
C VAL A 64 6.55 -5.64 3.59
N LEU A 65 6.15 -6.15 4.74
CA LEU A 65 5.52 -7.47 4.86
C LEU A 65 4.15 -7.51 4.14
N PHE A 66 3.32 -6.48 4.30
CA PHE A 66 2.07 -6.38 3.56
C PHE A 66 2.29 -6.26 2.05
N THR A 67 3.26 -5.44 1.61
CA THR A 67 3.61 -5.35 0.19
C THR A 67 4.00 -6.71 -0.37
N ALA A 68 4.81 -7.48 0.37
CA ALA A 68 5.20 -8.82 -0.05
C ALA A 68 3.98 -9.77 -0.18
N PHE A 69 3.04 -9.73 0.76
CA PHE A 69 1.80 -10.52 0.67
C PHE A 69 0.90 -10.09 -0.48
N TYR A 70 0.77 -8.79 -0.75
CA TYR A 70 -0.03 -8.31 -1.88
C TYR A 70 0.62 -8.68 -3.22
N VAL A 71 1.95 -8.56 -3.35
CA VAL A 71 2.68 -9.01 -4.55
C VAL A 71 2.52 -10.52 -4.74
N TYR A 72 2.61 -11.31 -3.68
CA TYR A 72 2.36 -12.75 -3.74
C TYR A 72 0.91 -13.04 -4.16
N GLY A 73 -0.07 -12.35 -3.59
CA GLY A 73 -1.49 -12.50 -3.94
C GLY A 73 -1.76 -12.17 -5.41
N ILE A 74 -1.15 -11.10 -5.93
CA ILE A 74 -1.26 -10.70 -7.34
C ILE A 74 -0.53 -11.71 -8.24
N GLY A 75 0.67 -12.15 -7.88
CA GLY A 75 1.40 -13.18 -8.63
C GLY A 75 0.62 -14.50 -8.69
N ARG A 76 -0.02 -14.88 -7.59
CA ARG A 76 -0.91 -16.04 -7.53
C ARG A 76 -2.15 -15.85 -8.41
N TYR A 77 -2.78 -14.67 -8.40
CA TYR A 77 -3.89 -14.33 -9.29
C TYR A 77 -3.51 -14.52 -10.77
N PHE A 78 -2.36 -13.97 -11.18
CA PHE A 78 -1.88 -14.13 -12.56
C PHE A 78 -1.48 -15.56 -12.92
N TYR A 79 -0.95 -16.33 -11.97
CA TYR A 79 -0.53 -17.71 -12.20
C TYR A 79 -1.70 -18.70 -12.23
N LEU A 80 -2.70 -18.53 -11.36
CA LEU A 80 -3.85 -19.44 -11.26
C LEU A 80 -5.06 -18.99 -12.08
N GLY A 81 -5.12 -17.72 -12.51
CA GLY A 81 -6.22 -17.18 -13.31
C GLY A 81 -7.56 -17.09 -12.56
N VAL A 82 -7.54 -17.15 -11.22
CA VAL A 82 -8.70 -17.08 -10.32
C VAL A 82 -8.50 -15.91 -9.39
#